data_AF-A0A3B9DQF8-F1
#
_entry.id   AF-A0A3B9DQF8-F1
#
_cell.length_a   1.000
_cell.length_b   1.000
_cell.length_c   1.000
_cell.angle_alpha   90.00
_cell.angle_beta   90.00
_cell.angle_gamma   90.00
#
_symmetry.space_group_name_H-M   'P 1'
#
loop_
_entity.id
_entity.type
_entity.pdbx_description
1 polymer ?
#
loop_
_entity_poly.entity_id
_entity_poly.type
_entity_poly.pdbx_seq_one_letter_code
_entity_poly.pdbx_strand_id
1 'polypeptide(L)' 'PALTQLRDALSAKAEAFDHVVKSGRTHLMDATPVRLGQQFGGYAHQLTKGIERVRRASEELAELALGGTAV' A
#
# COMPACT_ATOMS: atom_id res chain seq x y z
N PRO A 1 9.60 2.68 -7.71
CA PRO A 1 10.75 2.55 -6.78
C PRO A 1 10.48 3.10 -5.37
N ALA A 2 10.15 4.39 -5.21
CA ALA A 2 9.91 4.99 -3.90
C ALA A 2 8.76 4.32 -3.12
N LEU A 3 7.64 4.00 -3.80
CA LEU A 3 6.51 3.28 -3.17
C LEU A 3 6.89 1.89 -2.67
N THR A 4 7.79 1.21 -3.37
CA THR A 4 8.34 -0.10 -2.98
C THR A 4 9.12 0.03 -1.68
N GLN A 5 10.03 1.00 -1.60
CA GLN A 5 10.81 1.27 -0.38
C GLN A 5 9.91 1.63 0.80
N LEU A 6 8.89 2.47 0.59
CA LEU A 6 7.94 2.82 1.64
C LEU A 6 7.13 1.62 2.12
N ARG A 7 6.62 0.79 1.20
CA ARG A 7 5.92 -0.45 1.53
C ARG A 7 6.79 -1.37 2.38
N ASP A 8 8.05 -1.57 1.99
CA ASP A 8 8.96 -2.47 2.68
C ASP A 8 9.30 -1.93 4.09
N ALA A 9 9.51 -0.63 4.22
CA ALA A 9 9.69 0.02 5.52
C ALA A 9 8.47 -0.13 6.43
N LEU A 10 7.25 0.02 5.90
CA LEU A 10 6.02 -0.18 6.67
C LEU A 10 5.82 -1.65 7.05
N SER A 11 6.19 -2.61 6.18
CA SER A 11 6.15 -4.04 6.47
C SER A 11 7.11 -4.41 7.60
N ALA A 12 8.35 -3.90 7.56
CA ALA A 12 9.32 -4.12 8.64
C ALA A 12 8.82 -3.53 9.98
N LYS A 13 8.13 -2.38 9.95
CA LYS A 13 7.49 -1.82 11.15
C LYS A 13 6.28 -2.62 11.61
N ALA A 14 5.52 -3.24 10.71
CA ALA A 14 4.43 -4.14 11.06
C ALA A 14 4.93 -5.31 11.91
N GLU A 15 6.03 -5.95 11.50
CA GLU A 15 6.68 -7.03 12.26
C GLU A 15 7.23 -6.53 13.59
N ALA A 16 7.97 -5.41 13.58
CA ALA A 16 8.56 -4.84 14.80
C ALA A 16 7.51 -4.46 15.84
N PHE A 17 6.30 -4.10 15.43
CA PHE A 17 5.20 -3.67 16.32
C PHE A 17 4.15 -4.75 16.57
N ASP A 18 4.33 -5.99 16.11
CA ASP A 18 3.28 -7.01 16.25
C ASP A 18 3.00 -7.39 17.71
N HIS A 19 3.93 -7.15 18.62
CA HIS A 19 3.74 -7.39 20.06
C HIS A 19 3.01 -6.26 20.80
N VAL A 20 2.82 -5.09 20.18
CA VAL A 20 2.24 -3.90 20.84
C VAL A 20 0.72 -3.91 20.70
N VAL A 21 -0.01 -4.09 21.80
CA VAL A 21 -1.48 -4.01 21.85
C VAL A 21 -1.93 -2.57 22.13
N LYS A 22 -2.95 -2.10 21.41
CA LYS A 22 -3.54 -0.76 21.57
C LYS A 22 -5.06 -0.76 21.39
N SER A 23 -5.74 0.29 21.88
CA SER A 23 -7.17 0.52 21.60
C SER A 23 -7.39 0.76 20.10
N GLY A 24 -8.35 0.05 19.51
CA GLY A 24 -8.85 0.35 18.17
C GLY A 24 -9.60 1.69 18.16
N ARG A 25 -9.79 2.28 16.97
CA ARG A 25 -10.64 3.48 16.84
C ARG A 25 -11.57 3.38 15.64
N THR A 26 -12.86 3.54 15.87
CA THR A 26 -13.89 3.71 14.82
C THR A 26 -14.70 4.96 15.15
N HIS A 27 -15.02 5.78 14.14
CA HIS A 27 -15.62 7.11 14.37
C HIS A 27 -14.86 7.98 15.38
N LEU A 28 -13.54 7.79 15.50
CA LEU A 28 -12.66 8.43 16.49
C LEU A 28 -12.94 8.06 17.97
N MET A 29 -13.82 7.08 18.22
CA MET A 29 -14.13 6.54 19.54
C MET A 29 -13.34 5.25 19.79
N ASP A 30 -13.15 4.89 21.07
CA ASP A 30 -12.51 3.63 21.45
C ASP A 30 -13.28 2.42 20.92
N ALA A 31 -12.53 1.43 20.44
CA ALA A 31 -13.04 0.16 19.93
C ALA A 31 -12.27 -1.02 20.52
N THR A 32 -12.56 -2.22 20.05
CA THR A 32 -11.88 -3.44 20.50
C THR A 32 -10.36 -3.36 20.27
N PRO A 33 -9.53 -3.96 21.15
CA PRO A 33 -8.08 -3.92 21.01
C PRO A 33 -7.58 -4.54 19.70
N VAL A 34 -6.52 -3.95 19.16
CA VAL A 34 -5.79 -4.42 17.98
C VAL A 34 -4.29 -4.31 18.23
N ARG A 35 -3.48 -5.05 17.49
CA ARG A 35 -2.02 -4.89 17.55
C ARG A 35 -1.58 -3.77 16.62
N LEU A 36 -0.61 -2.96 17.04
CA LEU A 36 -0.06 -1.89 16.21
C LEU A 36 0.56 -2.45 14.92
N GLY A 37 1.17 -3.63 15.00
CA GLY A 37 1.65 -4.37 13.83
C GLY A 37 0.55 -4.64 12.79
N GLN A 38 -0.66 -5.02 13.21
CA GLN A 38 -1.80 -5.22 12.29
C GLN A 38 -2.19 -3.93 11.57
N GLN A 39 -2.16 -2.79 12.26
CA GLN A 39 -2.46 -1.48 11.66
C GLN A 39 -1.41 -1.10 10.60
N PHE A 40 -0.12 -1.28 10.91
CA PHE A 40 0.97 -1.03 9.97
C PHE A 40 0.96 -2.00 8.78
N GLY A 41 0.60 -3.27 9.01
CA GLY A 41 0.39 -4.25 7.95
C GLY A 41 -0.72 -3.82 6.98
N GLY A 42 -1.80 -3.21 7.49
CA GLY A 42 -2.83 -2.59 6.67
C GLY A 42 -2.28 -1.49 5.74
N TYR A 43 -1.42 -0.61 6.26
CA TYR A 43 -0.77 0.44 5.46
C TYR A 43 0.14 -0.13 4.37
N ALA A 44 0.99 -1.10 4.72
CA ALA A 44 1.84 -1.79 3.76
C ALA A 44 1.00 -2.48 2.66
N HIS A 45 -0.10 -3.13 3.04
CA HIS A 45 -1.01 -3.77 2.08
C HIS A 45 -1.65 -2.77 1.10
N GLN A 46 -2.06 -1.59 1.58
CA GLN A 46 -2.57 -0.53 0.70
C GLN A 46 -1.53 -0.09 -0.32
N LEU A 47 -0.26 0.03 0.07
CA LEU A 47 0.82 0.36 -0.87
C LEU A 47 1.07 -0.77 -1.87
N THR A 48 1.03 -2.04 -1.46
CA THR A 48 1.11 -3.17 -2.41
C THR A 48 0.05 -3.06 -3.50
N LYS A 49 -1.21 -2.79 -3.10
CA LYS A 49 -2.30 -2.58 -4.06
C LYS A 49 -2.12 -1.30 -4.89
N GLY A 50 -1.58 -0.23 -4.32
CA GLY A 50 -1.25 0.99 -5.05
C GLY A 50 -0.19 0.77 -6.13
N ILE A 51 0.89 0.06 -5.80
CA ILE A 51 1.97 -0.30 -6.74
C ILE A 51 1.41 -1.13 -7.90
N GLU A 52 0.56 -2.12 -7.59
CA GLU A 52 -0.09 -2.95 -8.62
C GLU A 52 -0.93 -2.11 -9.60
N ARG A 53 -1.70 -1.15 -9.09
CA ARG A 53 -2.51 -0.23 -9.92
C ARG A 53 -1.65 0.64 -10.83
N VAL A 54 -0.59 1.24 -10.27
CA VAL A 54 0.33 2.09 -11.06
C VAL A 54 1.03 1.27 -12.14
N ARG A 55 1.42 0.03 -11.84
CA ARG A 55 2.04 -0.86 -12.82
C ARG A 55 1.11 -1.14 -13.99
N ARG A 56 -0.16 -1.47 -13.72
CA ARG A 56 -1.18 -1.70 -14.77
C ARG A 56 -1.41 -0.46 -15.63
N ALA A 57 -1.57 0.70 -15.01
CA ALA A 57 -1.70 1.96 -15.74
C ALA A 57 -0.47 2.26 -16.60
N SER A 58 0.73 1.93 -16.11
CA SER A 58 1.97 2.08 -16.89
C SER A 58 2.05 1.13 -18.09
N GLU A 59 1.45 -0.06 -18.02
CA GLU A 59 1.36 -0.98 -19.16
C GLU A 59 0.45 -0.41 -20.24
N GLU A 60 -0.69 0.16 -19.88
CA GLU A 60 -1.61 0.81 -20.82
C GLU A 60 -0.99 2.04 -21.50
N LEU A 61 -0.18 2.82 -20.76
CA LEU A 61 0.54 3.97 -21.29
C LEU A 61 1.72 3.59 -22.21
N ALA A 62 2.12 2.32 -22.26
CA ALA A 62 3.23 1.86 -23.09
C ALA A 62 2.83 1.67 -24.56
N GLU A 63 1.54 1.71 -24.88
CA GLU A 63 1.09 1.65 -26.27
C GLU A 63 1.45 2.93 -27.02
N LEU A 64 2.25 2.79 -28.08
CA LEU A 64 2.67 3.90 -28.93
C LEU A 64 2.02 3.77 -30.31
N ALA A 65 1.30 4.81 -30.73
CA ALA A 65 0.72 4.92 -32.07
C ALA A 65 1.76 5.23 -33.17
N LEU A 66 3.02 4.85 -32.96
CA LEU A 66 4.11 5.11 -33.90
C LEU A 66 3.85 4.38 -35.21
N GLY A 67 3.81 5.13 -36.32
CA GLY A 67 3.53 4.57 -37.65
C GLY A 67 2.05 4.53 -38.05
N GLY A 68 1.14 5.03 -37.21
CA GLY A 68 -0.30 5.11 -37.54
C GLY A 68 -0.66 6.05 -38.70
N THR A 69 0.27 6.93 -39.11
CA THR A 69 0.15 7.89 -40.24
C THR A 69 -1.27 8.45 -40.45
N ALA A 70 -1.83 8.37 -41.66
CA ALA A 70 -3.00 9.15 -42.05
C ALA A 70 -4.33 8.60 -41.52
N VAL A 71 -4.49 7.27 -41.46
CA VAL A 71 -5.69 6.55 -40.99
C VAL A 71 -5.34 5.11 -40.60
#